data_AF-A0A4Y9NFY7-F1
#
_entry.id   AF-A0A4Y9NFY7-F1
#
_cell.length_a   1.000
_cell.length_b   1.000
_cell.length_c   1.000
_cell.angle_alpha   90.00
_cell.angle_beta   90.00
_cell.angle_gamma   90.00
#
_symmetry.space_group_name_H-M   'P 1'
#
loop_
_entity.id
_entity.type
_entity.pdbx_description
1 polymer ?
#
loop_
_entity_poly.entity_id
_entity_poly.type
_entity_poly.pdbx_seq_one_letter_code
_entity_poly.pdbx_strand_id
1 'polypeptide(L)'
;MPPVNWAVVLDHLEGEVLAAEQSMAHDRAEEIAAWGRRADDWVPPSGLGPIPPDLRERAARLLQHQLAVAEALIERITQSQKQRDVAARMSYGPARPVASFIDRAL
;
A
#
# COMPACT_ATOMS: atom_id res chain seq x y z
N MET A 1 -29.25 -10.51 9.68
CA MET A 1 -28.28 -9.39 9.77
C MET A 1 -29.06 -8.12 10.03
N PRO A 2 -28.62 -7.23 10.94
CA PRO A 2 -29.22 -5.91 11.05
C PRO A 2 -29.12 -5.18 9.69
N PRO A 3 -30.09 -4.32 9.34
CA PRO A 3 -30.06 -3.59 8.08
C PRO A 3 -28.79 -2.75 8.00
N VAL A 4 -28.01 -2.95 6.94
CA VAL A 4 -26.83 -2.12 6.66
C VAL A 4 -27.33 -0.70 6.43
N ASN A 5 -26.82 0.25 7.21
CA ASN A 5 -27.12 1.67 7.06
C ASN A 5 -25.82 2.43 6.82
N TRP A 6 -25.95 3.68 6.36
CA TRP A 6 -24.79 4.51 6.02
C TRP A 6 -23.81 4.74 7.17
N ALA A 7 -24.29 4.81 8.42
CA ALA A 7 -23.39 4.98 9.56
C ALA A 7 -22.47 3.76 9.75
N VAL A 8 -23.04 2.55 9.71
CA VAL A 8 -22.27 1.29 9.83
C VAL A 8 -21.27 1.14 8.69
N VAL A 9 -21.65 1.52 7.48
CA VAL A 9 -20.73 1.50 6.32
C VAL A 9 -19.58 2.48 6.51
N LEU A 10 -19.86 3.71 6.94
CA LEU A 10 -18.81 4.70 7.18
C LEU A 10 -17.87 4.28 8.32
N ASP A 11 -18.41 3.70 9.40
CA ASP A 11 -17.59 3.14 10.50
C ASP A 11 -16.64 2.06 9.98
N HIS A 12 -17.13 1.17 9.11
CA HIS A 12 -16.32 0.10 8.52
C HIS A 12 -15.21 0.66 7.63
N LEU A 13 -15.55 1.59 6.73
CA LEU A 13 -14.59 2.21 5.82
C LEU A 13 -13.53 3.03 6.56
N GLU A 14 -13.89 3.72 7.64
CA GLU A 14 -12.94 4.38 8.53
C GLU A 14 -11.98 3.37 9.18
N GLY A 15 -12.50 2.22 9.62
CA GLY A 15 -11.68 1.12 10.15
C GLY A 15 -10.67 0.58 9.13
N GLU A 16 -11.05 0.45 7.86
CA GLU A 16 -10.15 0.02 6.80
C GLU A 16 -9.02 1.03 6.56
N VAL A 17 -9.33 2.34 6.55
CA VAL A 17 -8.31 3.39 6.42
C VAL A 17 -7.30 3.32 7.57
N LEU A 18 -7.78 3.18 8.80
CA LEU A 18 -6.91 3.06 9.97
C LEU A 18 -6.01 1.81 9.90
N ALA A 19 -6.52 0.70 9.37
CA ALA A 19 -5.73 -0.52 9.19
C ALA A 19 -4.63 -0.33 8.13
N ALA A 20 -4.92 0.40 7.04
CA ALA A 20 -3.94 0.73 6.02
C ALA A 20 -2.81 1.61 6.59
N GLU A 21 -3.17 2.65 7.33
CA GLU A 21 -2.21 3.53 8.02
C GLU A 21 -1.32 2.76 8.99
N GLN A 22 -1.89 1.86 9.79
CA GLN A 22 -1.12 1.01 10.69
C GLN A 22 -0.17 0.07 9.94
N SER A 23 -0.57 -0.45 8.77
CA SER A 23 0.30 -1.29 7.93
C SER A 23 1.55 -0.51 7.47
N MET A 24 1.36 0.76 7.09
CA MET A 24 2.45 1.66 6.70
C MET A 24 3.34 2.07 7.89
N ALA A 25 2.75 2.42 9.03
CA ALA A 25 3.49 2.86 10.22
C ALA A 25 4.46 1.80 10.76
N HIS A 26 4.12 0.52 10.61
CA HIS A 26 4.95 -0.61 11.04
C HIS A 26 5.86 -1.15 9.93
N ASP A 27 5.90 -0.49 8.76
CA ASP A 27 6.69 -0.86 7.58
C ASP A 27 6.50 -2.33 7.12
N ARG A 28 5.28 -2.85 7.24
CA ARG A 28 4.97 -4.24 6.94
C ARG A 28 4.78 -4.42 5.43
N ALA A 29 5.89 -4.51 4.69
CA ALA A 29 5.91 -4.52 3.23
C ALA A 29 4.98 -5.55 2.56
N GLU A 30 4.82 -6.74 3.16
CA GLU A 30 3.89 -7.76 2.66
C GLU A 30 2.42 -7.37 2.84
N GLU A 31 2.08 -6.76 3.97
CA GLU A 31 0.74 -6.26 4.25
C GLU A 31 0.40 -5.07 3.37
N ILE A 32 1.37 -4.18 3.16
CA ILE A 32 1.24 -3.05 2.21
C ILE A 32 0.97 -3.57 0.79
N ALA A 33 1.67 -4.63 0.34
CA ALA A 33 1.40 -5.25 -0.96
C ALA A 33 0.03 -5.94 -1.02
N ALA A 34 -0.49 -6.45 0.10
CA ALA A 34 -1.82 -7.06 0.16
C ALA A 34 -2.96 -6.05 -0.02
N TRP A 35 -2.74 -4.78 0.31
CA TRP A 35 -3.73 -3.71 0.06
C TRP A 35 -4.04 -3.51 -1.42
N GLY A 36 -3.06 -3.64 -2.31
CA GLY A 36 -3.29 -3.58 -3.76
C GLY A 36 -4.28 -4.65 -4.23
N ARG A 37 -4.12 -5.90 -3.77
CA ARG A 37 -5.05 -6.99 -4.11
C ARG A 37 -6.43 -6.78 -3.51
N ARG A 38 -6.52 -6.33 -2.24
CA ARG A 38 -7.81 -6.04 -1.59
C ARG A 38 -8.58 -4.94 -2.32
N ALA A 39 -7.88 -3.93 -2.86
CA ALA A 39 -8.50 -2.87 -3.63
C ALA A 39 -9.13 -3.39 -4.94
N ASP A 40 -8.47 -4.33 -5.63
CA ASP A 40 -9.01 -4.96 -6.85
C ASP A 40 -10.30 -5.77 -6.57
N ASP A 41 -10.41 -6.37 -5.39
CA ASP A 41 -11.58 -7.15 -4.95
C ASP A 41 -12.68 -6.29 -4.29
N TRP A 42 -12.49 -4.98 -4.17
CA TRP A 42 -13.40 -4.10 -3.45
C TRP A 42 -14.72 -3.92 -4.20
N VAL A 43 -15.83 -4.19 -3.50
CA VAL A 43 -17.19 -3.99 -4.02
C VAL A 43 -17.85 -2.86 -3.23
N PRO A 44 -18.31 -1.79 -3.89
CA PRO A 44 -18.96 -0.69 -3.20
C PRO A 44 -20.29 -1.15 -2.56
N PRO A 45 -20.64 -0.62 -1.38
CA PRO A 45 -21.89 -0.95 -0.73
C PRO A 45 -23.08 -0.47 -1.58
N SER A 46 -24.06 -1.35 -1.77
CA SER A 46 -25.23 -1.12 -2.62
C SER A 46 -26.54 -1.23 -1.83
N GLY A 47 -27.64 -0.69 -2.38
CA GLY A 47 -28.96 -0.78 -1.77
C GLY A 47 -29.23 0.14 -0.56
N LEU A 48 -28.32 1.08 -0.25
CA LEU A 48 -28.43 1.98 0.91
C LEU A 48 -29.22 3.27 0.65
N GLY A 49 -29.56 3.56 -0.60
CA GLY A 49 -30.11 4.86 -0.98
C GLY A 49 -29.08 6.00 -0.85
N PRO A 50 -29.49 7.27 -0.95
CA PRO A 50 -28.57 8.40 -0.85
C PRO A 50 -28.01 8.56 0.57
N ILE A 51 -26.80 9.10 0.68
CA ILE A 51 -26.18 9.42 1.98
C ILE A 51 -27.03 10.47 2.71
N PRO A 52 -27.44 10.20 3.97
CA PRO A 52 -28.14 11.15 4.83
C PRO A 52 -27.39 12.48 4.95
N PRO A 53 -28.08 13.65 4.94
CA PRO A 53 -27.43 14.96 4.94
C PRO A 53 -26.43 15.17 6.10
N ASP A 54 -26.75 14.66 7.28
CA ASP A 54 -25.92 14.68 8.49
C ASP A 54 -24.63 13.87 8.38
N LEU A 55 -24.59 12.88 7.48
CA LEU A 55 -23.41 12.06 7.22
C LEU A 55 -22.56 12.55 6.03
N ARG A 56 -23.01 13.54 5.26
CA ARG A 56 -22.30 14.00 4.05
C ARG A 56 -20.93 14.57 4.36
N GLU A 57 -20.83 15.40 5.38
CA GLU A 57 -19.55 15.99 5.78
C GLU A 57 -18.57 14.91 6.24
N ARG A 58 -19.05 13.96 7.04
CA ARG A 58 -18.25 12.81 7.47
C ARG A 58 -17.76 11.97 6.29
N ALA A 59 -18.65 11.62 5.37
CA ALA A 59 -18.30 10.89 4.16
C ALA A 59 -17.29 11.64 3.28
N ALA A 60 -17.43 12.96 3.14
CA ALA A 60 -16.50 13.78 2.37
C ALA A 60 -15.10 13.82 3.02
N ARG A 61 -15.02 14.00 4.34
CA ARG A 61 -13.74 13.95 5.07
C ARG A 61 -13.08 12.58 4.95
N LEU A 62 -13.86 11.51 5.10
CA LEU A 62 -13.37 10.14 4.93
C LEU A 62 -12.82 9.91 3.52
N LEU A 63 -13.51 10.37 2.47
CA LEU A 63 -13.02 10.24 1.10
C LEU A 63 -11.69 10.97 0.90
N GLN A 64 -11.56 12.19 1.42
CA GLN A 64 -10.29 12.93 1.33
C GLN A 64 -9.15 12.18 2.04
N HIS A 65 -9.44 11.60 3.21
CA HIS A 65 -8.47 10.79 3.95
C HIS A 65 -8.09 9.51 3.18
N GLN A 66 -9.07 8.81 2.62
CA GLN A 66 -8.85 7.63 1.77
C GLN A 66 -7.91 7.94 0.61
N LEU A 67 -8.11 9.07 -0.09
CA LEU A 67 -7.24 9.49 -1.19
C LEU A 67 -5.80 9.76 -0.72
N ALA A 68 -5.63 10.48 0.38
CA ALA A 68 -4.31 10.75 0.95
C ALA A 68 -3.57 9.46 1.37
N VAL A 69 -4.29 8.50 1.96
CA VAL A 69 -3.72 7.20 2.36
C VAL A 69 -3.39 6.34 1.15
N ALA A 70 -4.23 6.35 0.12
CA ALA A 70 -3.95 5.66 -1.15
C ALA A 70 -2.67 6.19 -1.81
N GLU A 71 -2.48 7.51 -1.85
CA GLU A 71 -1.25 8.12 -2.37
C GLU A 71 -0.02 7.68 -1.56
N ALA A 72 -0.09 7.70 -0.23
CA ALA A 72 0.99 7.25 0.64
C ALA A 72 1.33 5.75 0.46
N LEU A 73 0.31 4.91 0.31
CA LEU A 73 0.48 3.48 0.04
C LEU A 73 1.24 3.24 -1.27
N ILE A 74 0.85 3.92 -2.35
CA ILE A 74 1.48 3.80 -3.66
C ILE A 74 2.96 4.21 -3.61
N GLU A 75 3.26 5.31 -2.93
CA GLU A 75 4.64 5.76 -2.74
C GLU A 75 5.46 4.70 -1.98
N ARG A 76 4.91 4.12 -0.91
CA ARG A 76 5.62 3.11 -0.11
C ARG A 76 5.89 1.82 -0.89
N ILE A 77 4.92 1.36 -1.69
CA ILE A 77 5.09 0.20 -2.59
C ILE A 77 6.22 0.48 -3.58
N THR A 78 6.20 1.64 -4.21
CA THR A 78 7.19 2.05 -5.21
C THR A 78 8.59 2.16 -4.60
N GLN A 79 8.71 2.75 -3.41
CA GLN A 79 9.97 2.87 -2.68
C GLN A 79 10.55 1.49 -2.33
N SER A 80 9.72 0.58 -1.82
CA SER A 80 10.13 -0.79 -1.47
C SER A 80 10.64 -1.57 -2.68
N GLN A 81 9.97 -1.45 -3.83
CA GLN A 81 10.41 -2.10 -5.07
C GLN A 81 11.78 -1.59 -5.55
N LYS A 82 12.01 -0.28 -5.54
CA LYS A 82 13.30 0.32 -5.90
C LYS A 82 14.43 -0.17 -4.99
N GLN A 83 14.19 -0.25 -3.68
CA GLN A 83 15.17 -0.78 -2.72
C GLN A 83 15.54 -2.24 -3.02
N ARG A 84 14.56 -3.08 -3.36
CA ARG A 84 14.79 -4.49 -3.74
C ARG A 84 15.60 -4.62 -5.02
N ASP A 85 15.30 -3.83 -6.05
CA ASP A 85 16.06 -3.82 -7.31
C ASP A 85 17.53 -3.41 -7.09
N VAL A 86 17.77 -2.37 -6.29
CA VAL A 86 19.14 -1.96 -5.91
C VAL A 86 19.86 -3.09 -5.16
N ALA A 87 19.23 -3.70 -4.16
CA ALA A 87 19.81 -4.80 -3.39
C ALA A 87 20.13 -6.02 -4.28
N ALA A 88 19.26 -6.34 -5.25
CA ALA A 88 19.50 -7.40 -6.23
C ALA A 88 20.73 -7.09 -7.09
N ARG A 89 20.84 -5.87 -7.64
CA ARG A 89 22.00 -5.45 -8.45
C ARG A 89 23.31 -5.51 -7.67
N MET A 90 23.30 -5.11 -6.40
CA MET A 90 24.48 -5.21 -5.52
C MET A 90 24.86 -6.67 -5.25
N SER A 91 23.88 -7.56 -5.11
CA SER A 91 24.10 -9.00 -4.88
C SER A 91 24.69 -9.72 -6.09
N TYR A 92 24.44 -9.24 -7.31
CA TYR A 92 25.00 -9.77 -8.56
C TYR A 92 26.23 -9.00 -9.08
N GLY A 93 26.85 -8.14 -8.26
CA GLY A 93 28.07 -7.42 -8.63
C GLY A 93 29.22 -8.38 -9.00
N PRO A 94 30.05 -8.06 -10.02
CA PRO A 94 31.08 -8.96 -10.50
C PRO A 94 32.04 -9.32 -9.36
N ALA A 95 32.36 -10.62 -9.23
CA ALA A 95 33.44 -11.07 -8.37
C ALA A 95 34.69 -10.24 -8.69
N ARG A 96 35.26 -9.60 -7.66
CA ARG A 96 36.47 -8.78 -7.74
C ARG A 96 37.45 -9.43 -8.72
N PRO A 97 37.96 -8.73 -9.75
CA PRO A 97 38.91 -9.32 -10.68
C PRO A 97 40.09 -9.85 -9.86
N VAL A 98 40.27 -11.17 -9.86
CA VAL A 98 41.46 -11.77 -9.27
C VAL A 98 42.61 -11.33 -10.17
N ALA A 99 43.62 -10.65 -9.60
CA ALA A 99 44.76 -10.18 -10.38
C ALA A 99 45.48 -11.39 -11.01
N SER A 100 45.32 -11.58 -12.32
CA SER A 100 46.13 -12.54 -13.07
C SER A 100 47.49 -11.92 -13.34
N PHE A 101 48.53 -12.45 -12.69
CA PHE A 101 49.91 -12.17 -13.05
C PHE A 101 50.25 -12.99 -14.30
N ILE A 102 50.57 -12.31 -15.40
CA ILE A 102 51.18 -12.95 -16.58
C ILE A 102 52.69 -12.86 -16.39
N ASP A 103 53.32 -14.00 -16.11
CA ASP A 103 54.78 -14.11 -16.18
C ASP A 103 55.19 -14.20 -17.66
N ARG A 104 56.05 -13.28 -18.10
CA ARG A 104 56.67 -13.29 -19.42
C ARG A 104 58.14 -13.65 -19.23
N ALA A 105 58.47 -14.92 -19.46
CA ALA A 105 59.86 -15.35 -19.58
C ALA A 105 60.49 -14.78 -20.86
N LEU A 106 61.71 -14.25 -20.71
CA LEU A 106 62.60 -13.72 -21.75
C LEU A 106 63.27 -14.84 -22.55
#